data_AF-A0A2V3WJT2-F1
#
_entry.id   AF-A0A2V3WJT2-F1
#
_cell.length_a   1.000
_cell.length_b   1.000
_cell.length_c   1.000
_cell.angle_alpha   90.00
_cell.angle_beta   90.00
_cell.angle_gamma   90.00
#
_symmetry.space_group_name_H-M   'P 1'
#
loop_
_entity.id
_entity.type
_entity.pdbx_description
1 polymer ?
#
loop_
_entity_poly.entity_id
_entity_poly.type
_entity_poly.pdbx_seq_one_letter_code
_entity_poly.pdbx_strand_id
1 'polypeptide(L)'
;MTDSPFKKDVLQIVKNIPKGEWISYGDVALLAQHPRAARAISAILKSTNEPIPWHRVVNKQGQVSIKDPELRREQIKRLRDEGLTLTDSGQIVHVPLSH
;
A
#
# COMPACT_ATOMS: atom_id res chain seq x y z
N MET A 1 10.87 3.90 -23.63
CA MET A 1 10.77 3.36 -22.26
C MET A 1 9.33 2.92 -22.05
N THR A 2 9.03 1.65 -22.30
CA THR A 2 7.65 1.14 -22.35
C THR A 2 7.14 0.98 -20.93
N ASP A 3 6.51 2.02 -20.39
CA ASP A 3 5.71 1.85 -19.18
C ASP A 3 4.52 0.95 -19.54
N SER A 4 4.58 -0.31 -19.11
CA SER A 4 3.55 -1.30 -19.40
C SER A 4 2.19 -0.77 -18.97
N PRO A 5 1.11 -0.94 -19.75
CA PRO A 5 -0.23 -0.50 -19.37
C PRO A 5 -0.61 -0.97 -17.95
N PHE A 6 -0.19 -2.20 -17.60
CA PHE A 6 -0.35 -2.74 -16.25
C PHE A 6 0.27 -1.86 -15.14
N LYS A 7 1.48 -1.34 -15.36
CA LYS A 7 2.14 -0.46 -14.38
C LYS A 7 1.37 0.85 -14.23
N LYS A 8 0.91 1.46 -15.33
CA LYS A 8 0.08 2.67 -15.28
C LYS A 8 -1.20 2.44 -14.46
N ASP A 9 -1.89 1.33 -14.70
CA ASP A 9 -3.14 1.01 -14.01
C ASP A 9 -2.91 0.86 -12.49
N VAL A 10 -1.87 0.12 -12.11
CA VAL A 10 -1.48 -0.04 -10.69
C VAL A 10 -1.19 1.31 -10.04
N LEU A 11 -0.42 2.17 -10.71
CA LEU A 11 -0.08 3.49 -10.19
C LEU A 11 -1.30 4.40 -10.07
N GLN A 12 -2.24 4.34 -11.02
CA GLN A 12 -3.51 5.08 -10.96
C GLN A 12 -4.39 4.61 -9.80
N ILE A 13 -4.53 3.28 -9.62
CA ILE A 13 -5.29 2.71 -8.51
C ILE A 13 -4.71 3.19 -7.17
N VAL A 14 -3.38 3.12 -7.01
CA VAL A 14 -2.74 3.54 -5.76
C VAL A 14 -2.89 5.04 -5.51
N LYS A 15 -2.79 5.88 -6.55
CA LYS A 15 -3.02 7.33 -6.43
C LYS A 15 -4.44 7.68 -5.98
N ASN A 16 -5.43 6.86 -6.34
CA ASN A 16 -6.84 7.08 -6.01
C ASN A 16 -7.25 6.58 -4.62
N ILE A 17 -6.38 5.86 -3.89
CA ILE A 17 -6.67 5.47 -2.51
C ILE A 17 -6.78 6.76 -1.69
N PRO A 18 -7.87 7.01 -0.95
CA PRO A 18 -8.01 8.23 -0.14
C PRO A 18 -7.10 8.20 1.10
N LYS A 19 -6.90 9.38 1.70
CA LYS A 19 -6.10 9.55 2.92
C LYS A 19 -6.80 8.86 4.10
N GLY A 20 -6.03 8.11 4.89
CA GLY A 20 -6.57 7.37 6.03
C GLY A 20 -7.21 6.03 5.67
N GLU A 21 -7.14 5.63 4.39
CA GLU A 21 -7.55 4.30 3.93
C GLU A 21 -6.35 3.49 3.44
N TRP A 22 -6.53 2.18 3.39
CA TRP A 22 -5.53 1.24 2.93
C TRP A 22 -6.18 0.14 2.09
N ILE A 23 -5.36 -0.50 1.27
CA ILE A 23 -5.79 -1.59 0.40
C ILE A 23 -4.73 -2.69 0.38
N SER A 24 -5.14 -3.94 0.13
CA SER A 24 -4.19 -5.02 0.04
C SER A 24 -3.54 -5.11 -1.35
N TYR A 25 -2.30 -5.62 -1.43
CA TYR A 25 -1.66 -5.96 -2.70
C TYR A 25 -2.53 -6.86 -3.60
N GLY A 26 -3.33 -7.75 -3.00
CA GLY A 26 -4.24 -8.63 -3.72
C GLY A 26 -5.43 -7.88 -4.32
N ASP A 27 -5.99 -6.93 -3.56
CA ASP A 27 -7.12 -6.12 -4.03
C ASP A 27 -6.68 -5.14 -5.11
N VAL A 28 -5.49 -4.54 -5.01
CA VAL A 28 -4.90 -3.75 -6.11
C VAL A 28 -4.73 -4.62 -7.36
N ALA A 29 -4.28 -5.87 -7.19
CA ALA A 29 -4.14 -6.81 -8.30
C ALA A 29 -5.49 -7.14 -8.94
N LEU A 30 -6.54 -7.29 -8.13
CA LEU A 30 -7.90 -7.52 -8.60
C LEU A 30 -8.46 -6.31 -9.36
N LEU A 31 -8.30 -5.10 -8.81
CA LEU A 31 -8.71 -3.84 -9.45
C LEU A 31 -7.97 -3.60 -10.77
N ALA A 32 -6.70 -3.99 -10.83
CA ALA A 32 -5.90 -3.94 -12.06
C ALA A 32 -6.23 -5.09 -13.04
N GLN A 33 -7.26 -5.91 -12.79
CA GLN A 33 -7.65 -7.07 -13.61
C GLN A 33 -6.56 -8.17 -13.73
N HIS A 34 -5.63 -8.21 -12.78
CA HIS A 34 -4.53 -9.18 -12.70
C HIS A 34 -4.45 -9.83 -11.29
N PRO A 35 -5.42 -10.67 -10.89
CA PRO A 35 -5.59 -11.16 -9.50
C PRO A 35 -4.41 -11.97 -8.93
N ARG A 36 -3.41 -12.34 -9.73
CA ARG A 36 -2.19 -13.07 -9.29
C ARG A 36 -0.93 -12.20 -9.28
N ALA A 37 -1.06 -10.91 -9.55
CA ALA A 37 0.08 -10.00 -9.75
C ALA A 37 0.51 -9.23 -8.49
N ALA A 38 0.10 -9.66 -7.30
CA ALA A 38 0.47 -9.02 -6.02
C ALA A 38 1.99 -8.83 -5.85
N ARG A 39 2.79 -9.83 -6.25
CA ARG A 39 4.26 -9.74 -6.24
C ARG A 39 4.81 -8.78 -7.29
N ALA A 40 4.15 -8.65 -8.44
CA ALA A 40 4.56 -7.71 -9.47
C ALA A 40 4.26 -6.27 -9.01
N ILE A 41 3.13 -6.04 -8.32
CA ILE A 41 2.77 -4.74 -7.75
C ILE A 41 3.84 -4.28 -6.75
N SER A 42 4.28 -5.14 -5.82
CA SER A 42 5.32 -4.75 -4.87
C SER A 42 6.64 -4.38 -5.56
N ALA A 43 7.02 -5.09 -6.63
CA ALA A 43 8.19 -4.73 -7.44
C ALA A 43 8.01 -3.39 -8.17
N ILE A 44 6.83 -3.13 -8.73
CA ILE A 44 6.49 -1.86 -9.39
C ILE A 44 6.56 -0.69 -8.41
N LEU A 45 5.93 -0.83 -7.23
CA LEU A 45 5.93 0.21 -6.19
C LEU A 45 7.31 0.46 -5.61
N LYS A 46 8.17 -0.57 -5.54
CA LYS A 46 9.56 -0.41 -5.11
C LYS A 46 10.44 0.28 -6.16
N SER A 47 10.14 0.06 -7.44
CA SER A 47 10.93 0.59 -8.56
C SER A 47 10.47 1.97 -9.03
N THR A 48 9.28 2.43 -8.61
CA THR A 48 8.76 3.72 -9.04
C THR A 48 9.36 4.87 -8.25
N ASN A 49 9.75 5.92 -8.96
CA ASN A 49 10.22 7.18 -8.36
C ASN A 49 9.12 8.25 -8.33
N GLU A 50 7.88 7.87 -8.67
CA GLU A 50 6.74 8.77 -8.64
C GLU A 50 6.26 9.02 -7.21
N PRO A 51 5.84 10.26 -6.87
CA PRO A 51 5.27 10.57 -5.56
C PRO A 51 3.86 9.98 -5.47
N ILE A 52 3.77 8.72 -5.04
CA ILE A 52 2.52 8.00 -4.83
C ILE A 52 2.38 7.56 -3.37
N PRO A 53 1.15 7.38 -2.87
CA PRO A 53 0.91 6.91 -1.51
C PRO A 53 1.10 5.39 -1.40
N TRP A 54 2.27 4.89 -1.78
CA TRP A 54 2.60 3.46 -1.75
C TRP A 54 2.44 2.86 -0.35
N HIS A 55 2.60 3.67 0.70
CA HIS A 55 2.47 3.24 2.10
C HIS A 55 1.06 2.76 2.44
N ARG A 56 0.03 3.18 1.68
CA ARG A 56 -1.36 2.69 1.82
C ARG A 56 -1.57 1.26 1.32
N VAL A 57 -0.57 0.65 0.67
CA VAL A 57 -0.65 -0.72 0.17
C VAL A 57 0.03 -1.68 1.16
N VAL A 58 -0.76 -2.58 1.75
CA VAL A 58 -0.32 -3.53 2.78
C VAL A 58 -0.75 -4.96 2.42
N ASN A 59 -0.45 -5.93 3.29
CA ASN A 59 -0.93 -7.29 3.07
C ASN A 59 -2.45 -7.39 3.34
N LYS A 60 -3.06 -8.55 3.02
CA LYS A 60 -4.50 -8.79 3.21
C LYS A 60 -4.97 -8.68 4.67
N GLN A 61 -4.07 -8.78 5.64
CA GLN A 61 -4.36 -8.67 7.08
C GLN A 61 -4.18 -7.23 7.61
N GLY A 62 -3.92 -6.25 6.73
CA GLY A 62 -3.62 -4.88 7.15
C GLY A 62 -2.23 -4.72 7.76
N GLN A 63 -1.33 -5.69 7.56
CA GLN A 63 -0.04 -5.77 8.22
C GLN A 63 1.09 -5.32 7.28
N VAL A 64 1.96 -4.45 7.79
CA VAL A 64 3.19 -4.02 7.10
C VAL A 64 4.19 -5.17 7.11
N SER A 65 4.34 -5.87 5.98
CA SER A 65 5.25 -7.02 5.80
C SER A 65 6.57 -6.68 5.09
N ILE A 66 7.01 -5.42 5.14
CA ILE A 66 8.30 -5.01 4.56
C ILE A 66 9.44 -5.54 5.45
N LYS A 67 10.38 -6.27 4.83
CA LYS A 67 11.57 -6.82 5.51
C LYS A 67 12.62 -5.77 5.84
N ASP A 68 12.70 -4.72 5.02
CA ASP A 68 13.62 -3.63 5.20
C ASP A 68 13.16 -2.73 6.39
N PRO A 69 14.00 -2.56 7.43
CA PRO A 69 13.57 -1.88 8.66
C PRO A 69 13.36 -0.38 8.46
N GLU A 70 14.09 0.27 7.56
CA GLU A 70 13.95 1.70 7.29
C GLU A 70 12.66 1.98 6.53
N LEU A 71 12.42 1.24 5.44
CA LEU A 71 11.18 1.32 4.67
C LEU A 71 9.96 0.93 5.51
N ARG A 72 10.09 -0.06 6.39
CA ARG A 72 9.02 -0.42 7.34
C ARG A 72 8.69 0.73 8.28
N ARG A 73 9.70 1.38 8.87
CA ARG A 73 9.48 2.56 9.74
C ARG A 73 8.85 3.72 8.98
N GLU A 74 9.31 3.99 7.77
CA GLU A 74 8.76 5.05 6.92
C GLU A 74 7.29 4.78 6.56
N GLN A 75 6.96 3.55 6.16
CA GLN A 75 5.57 3.16 5.87
C GLN A 75 4.67 3.36 7.10
N ILE A 76 5.10 2.86 8.27
CA ILE A 76 4.34 3.01 9.53
C ILE A 76 4.17 4.49 9.88
N LYS A 77 5.23 5.29 9.75
CA LYS A 77 5.19 6.73 10.03
C LYS A 77 4.18 7.45 9.14
N ARG A 78 4.20 7.18 7.83
CA ARG A 78 3.24 7.79 6.88
C ARG A 78 1.81 7.37 7.17
N LEU A 79 1.56 6.08 7.45
CA LEU A 79 0.23 5.60 7.81
C LEU A 79 -0.28 6.30 9.09
N ARG A 80 0.58 6.47 10.10
CA ARG A 80 0.24 7.21 11.33
C ARG A 80 -0.05 8.69 11.08
N ASP A 81 0.72 9.33 10.20
CA ASP A 81 0.49 10.73 9.79
C ASP A 81 -0.87 10.92 9.09
N GLU A 82 -1.38 9.85 8.48
CA GLU A 82 -2.72 9.83 7.91
C GLU A 82 -3.85 9.59 8.93
N GLY A 83 -3.51 9.33 10.18
CA GLY A 83 -4.47 9.04 11.25
C GLY A 83 -4.79 7.55 11.41
N LEU A 84 -4.08 6.65 10.70
CA LEU A 84 -4.23 5.21 10.92
C LEU A 84 -3.52 4.78 12.19
N THR A 85 -4.20 3.97 13.00
CA THR A 85 -3.59 3.38 14.19
C THR A 85 -2.95 2.05 13.82
N LEU A 86 -1.69 1.86 14.22
CA LEU A 86 -0.94 0.64 13.99
C LEU A 86 -0.45 0.06 15.30
N THR A 87 -0.53 -1.26 15.45
CA THR A 87 0.08 -2.01 16.55
C THR A 87 1.61 -1.90 16.51
N ASP A 88 2.28 -2.31 17.60
CA ASP A 88 3.75 -2.38 17.65
C ASP A 88 4.33 -3.32 16.57
N SER A 89 3.58 -4.39 16.27
CA SER A 89 3.88 -5.32 15.19
C SER A 89 3.70 -4.69 13.80
N GLY A 90 3.08 -3.51 13.68
CA GLY A 90 2.86 -2.80 12.41
C GLY A 90 1.59 -3.23 11.66
N GLN A 91 0.59 -3.71 12.40
CA GLN A 91 -0.72 -4.06 11.86
C GLN A 91 -1.67 -2.89 12.02
N ILE A 92 -2.36 -2.50 10.95
CA ILE A 92 -3.39 -1.47 10.99
C ILE A 92 -4.58 -2.01 11.77
N VAL A 93 -4.93 -1.32 12.84
CA VAL A 93 -6.12 -1.59 13.65
C VAL A 93 -7.11 -0.46 13.41
N HIS A 94 -8.30 -0.82 12.95
CA HIS A 94 -9.39 0.14 12.90
C HIS A 94 -9.87 0.35 14.33
N VAL A 95 -9.55 1.51 14.91
CA VAL A 95 -10.15 1.92 16.18
C VAL A 95 -11.53 2.46 15.82
N PRO A 96 -12.63 1.86 16.29
CA PRO A 96 -13.94 2.48 16.11
C PRO A 96 -13.86 3.87 16.76
N LEU A 97 -14.22 4.90 16.00
CA LEU A 97 -14.40 6.24 16.53
C LEU A 97 -15.34 6.14 17.74
N SER A 98 -14.80 6.30 18.93
CA SER A 98 -15.59 6.51 20.14
C SER A 98 -16.38 7.80 19.93
N HIS A 99 -17.69 7.68 19.68
CA HIS A 99 -18.63 8.77 19.90
C HIS A 99 -18.87 8.93 21.41
#